data_AF-A0A2U9IIG1-F1
#
_entry.id   AF-A0A2U9IIG1-F1
#
_cell.length_a   1.000
_cell.length_b   1.000
_cell.length_c   1.000
_cell.angle_alpha   90.00
_cell.angle_beta   90.00
_cell.angle_gamma   90.00
#
_symmetry.space_group_name_H-M   'P 1'
#
loop_
_entity.id
_entity.type
_entity.pdbx_description
1 polymer ?
#
loop_
_entity_poly.entity_id
_entity_poly.type
_entity_poly.pdbx_seq_one_letter_code
_entity_poly.pdbx_strand_id
1 'polypeptide(L)'
;MKIKGYLGHVKVDNQGNVKESDIENAKDVAEILRNNIQKGNEEAKELGFSKINGFAMFGSQKSLAFMKNEAVLVDTKKADWEELFVKYTFIKSWLVGGIVLTVLSIIMYYLAIFTNYLDYFAPEPRLYAPTIILLIGIFMLALSKSKYSYRLE
;
A
#
# COMPACT_ATOMS: atom_id res chain seq x y z
N MET A 1 9.48 -3.83 4.04
CA MET A 1 8.75 -4.01 5.31
C MET A 1 8.83 -5.50 5.64
N LYS A 2 9.25 -5.87 6.85
CA LYS A 2 9.36 -7.28 7.26
C LYS A 2 8.15 -7.60 8.14
N ILE A 3 7.14 -8.25 7.57
CA ILE A 3 5.92 -8.63 8.30
C ILE A 3 6.30 -9.57 9.45
N LYS A 4 5.92 -9.24 10.68
CA LYS A 4 6.13 -10.14 11.82
C LYS A 4 5.39 -11.47 11.62
N GLY A 5 6.08 -12.57 11.89
CA GLY A 5 5.52 -13.91 11.74
C GLY A 5 5.34 -14.35 10.29
N TYR A 6 5.95 -13.68 9.30
CA TYR A 6 5.91 -14.08 7.89
C TYR A 6 6.35 -15.53 7.68
N LEU A 7 5.49 -16.32 7.04
CA LEU A 7 5.76 -17.71 6.66
C LEU A 7 5.87 -17.90 5.15
N GLY A 8 5.29 -16.99 4.37
CA GLY A 8 5.34 -17.03 2.92
C GLY A 8 4.20 -16.25 2.27
N HIS A 9 4.13 -16.30 0.95
CA HIS A 9 3.15 -15.63 0.12
C HIS A 9 2.85 -16.40 -1.17
N VAL A 10 1.67 -16.11 -1.72
CA VAL A 10 1.23 -16.60 -3.03
C VAL A 10 0.60 -15.42 -3.76
N LYS A 11 1.15 -15.04 -4.91
CA LYS A 11 0.48 -14.13 -5.84
C LYS A 11 -0.26 -14.91 -6.89
N VAL A 12 -1.50 -14.50 -7.14
CA VAL A 12 -2.35 -15.07 -8.17
C VAL A 12 -2.58 -14.06 -9.30
N ASP A 13 -2.93 -14.54 -10.48
CA ASP A 13 -3.47 -13.69 -11.54
C ASP A 13 -4.98 -13.45 -11.36
N ASN A 14 -5.59 -12.72 -12.30
CA ASN A 14 -7.04 -12.45 -12.28
C ASN A 14 -7.90 -13.70 -12.53
N GLN A 15 -7.30 -14.82 -12.94
CA GLN A 15 -7.97 -16.11 -13.16
C GLN A 15 -7.77 -17.05 -11.96
N GLY A 16 -7.00 -16.64 -10.94
CA GLY A 16 -6.69 -17.44 -9.76
C GLY A 16 -5.51 -18.39 -9.92
N ASN A 17 -4.73 -18.29 -11.00
CA ASN A 17 -3.53 -19.11 -11.19
C ASN A 17 -2.33 -18.51 -10.45
N VAL A 18 -1.46 -19.36 -9.90
CA VAL A 18 -0.24 -18.92 -9.21
C VAL A 18 0.73 -18.27 -10.19
N LYS A 19 1.10 -17.01 -9.92
CA LYS A 19 2.14 -16.26 -10.64
C LYS A 19 3.49 -16.32 -9.95
N GLU A 20 3.49 -16.20 -8.62
CA GLU A 20 4.70 -16.12 -7.80
C GLU A 20 4.39 -16.73 -6.44
N SER A 21 5.31 -17.51 -5.88
CA SER A 21 5.18 -18.04 -4.53
C SER A 21 6.53 -18.46 -3.96
N ASP A 22 6.64 -18.40 -2.63
CA ASP A 22 7.77 -18.91 -1.85
C ASP A 22 7.36 -20.06 -0.92
N ILE A 23 6.19 -20.67 -1.12
CA ILE A 23 5.69 -21.83 -0.36
C ILE A 23 5.46 -23.04 -1.28
N GLU A 24 5.73 -24.24 -0.76
CA GLU A 24 5.60 -25.48 -1.55
C GLU A 24 4.15 -25.80 -1.92
N ASN A 25 3.21 -25.48 -1.03
CA ASN A 25 1.77 -25.77 -1.18
C ASN A 25 1.00 -24.62 -1.87
N ALA A 26 1.65 -23.88 -2.76
CA ALA A 26 1.07 -22.70 -3.41
C ALA A 26 -0.21 -22.99 -4.20
N LYS A 27 -0.31 -24.17 -4.83
CA LYS A 27 -1.49 -24.58 -5.60
C LYS A 27 -2.72 -24.78 -4.72
N ASP A 28 -2.56 -25.46 -3.60
CA ASP A 28 -3.64 -25.70 -2.64
C ASP A 28 -4.14 -24.38 -2.05
N VAL A 29 -3.20 -23.47 -1.72
CA VAL A 29 -3.55 -22.12 -1.27
C VAL A 29 -4.30 -21.36 -2.36
N ALA A 30 -3.83 -21.38 -3.61
CA ALA A 30 -4.52 -20.71 -4.72
C ALA A 30 -5.95 -21.24 -4.93
N GLU A 31 -6.17 -22.55 -4.77
CA GLU A 31 -7.51 -23.14 -4.83
C GLU A 31 -8.40 -22.63 -3.69
N ILE A 32 -7.89 -22.61 -2.46
CA ILE A 32 -8.60 -22.02 -1.31
C ILE A 32 -8.95 -20.56 -1.58
N LEU A 33 -8.01 -19.77 -2.12
CA LEU A 33 -8.25 -18.37 -2.48
C LEU A 33 -9.37 -18.25 -3.51
N ARG A 34 -9.32 -19.03 -4.60
CA ARG A 34 -10.33 -18.99 -5.66
C ARG A 34 -11.72 -19.29 -5.12
N ASN A 35 -11.86 -20.33 -4.30
CA ASN A 35 -13.14 -20.74 -3.74
C ASN A 35 -13.71 -19.67 -2.79
N ASN A 36 -12.86 -19.07 -1.94
CA ASN A 36 -13.30 -17.99 -1.04
C ASN A 36 -13.64 -16.70 -1.77
N ILE A 37 -12.90 -16.33 -2.82
CA ILE A 37 -13.20 -15.15 -3.65
C ILE A 37 -14.52 -15.33 -4.39
N GLN A 38 -14.76 -16.51 -4.95
CA GLN A 38 -16.00 -16.79 -5.66
C GLN A 38 -17.19 -16.67 -4.73
N LYS A 39 -17.17 -17.40 -3.61
CA LYS A 39 -18.26 -17.37 -2.62
C LYS A 39 -18.45 -15.96 -2.02
N GLY A 40 -17.36 -15.29 -1.65
CA GLY A 40 -17.43 -13.93 -1.12
C GLY A 40 -17.99 -12.93 -2.13
N ASN A 41 -17.70 -13.08 -3.43
CA ASN A 41 -18.29 -12.24 -4.47
C ASN A 41 -19.79 -12.51 -4.69
N GLU A 42 -20.24 -13.75 -4.51
CA GLU A 42 -21.66 -14.09 -4.53
C GLU A 42 -22.38 -13.38 -3.37
N GLU A 43 -21.87 -13.52 -2.14
CA GLU A 43 -22.40 -12.84 -0.95
C GLU A 43 -22.34 -11.30 -1.06
N ALA A 44 -21.26 -10.75 -1.61
CA ALA A 44 -21.12 -9.31 -1.82
C ALA A 44 -22.19 -8.75 -2.76
N LYS A 45 -22.51 -9.48 -3.84
CA LYS A 45 -23.56 -9.09 -4.80
C LYS A 45 -24.95 -9.12 -4.17
N GLU A 46 -25.24 -10.12 -3.33
CA GLU A 46 -26.49 -10.17 -2.57
C GLU A 46 -26.67 -8.97 -1.65
N LEU A 47 -25.56 -8.45 -1.12
CA LEU A 47 -25.52 -7.26 -0.26
C LEU A 47 -25.45 -5.93 -1.05
N GLY A 48 -25.50 -5.96 -2.39
CA GLY A 48 -25.46 -4.77 -3.25
C GLY A 48 -24.06 -4.22 -3.54
N PHE A 49 -23.00 -4.94 -3.16
CA PHE A 49 -21.62 -4.61 -3.52
C PHE A 49 -21.21 -5.27 -4.84
N SER A 50 -20.18 -4.73 -5.49
CA SER A 50 -19.70 -5.28 -6.77
C SER A 50 -18.85 -6.55 -6.60
N LYS A 51 -17.94 -6.56 -5.62
CA LYS A 51 -16.99 -7.63 -5.31
C LYS A 51 -16.38 -7.44 -3.92
N ILE A 52 -15.73 -8.47 -3.39
CA ILE A 52 -14.89 -8.33 -2.20
C ILE A 52 -13.53 -7.71 -2.55
N ASN A 53 -13.01 -6.85 -1.68
CA ASN A 53 -11.68 -6.24 -1.85
C ASN A 53 -10.54 -7.14 -1.32
N GLY A 54 -10.87 -8.04 -0.39
CA GLY A 54 -9.94 -8.98 0.24
C GLY A 54 -10.58 -9.66 1.44
N PHE A 55 -9.87 -10.59 2.06
CA PHE A 55 -10.32 -11.28 3.27
C PHE A 55 -9.14 -11.77 4.10
N ALA A 56 -9.41 -12.14 5.36
CA ALA A 56 -8.44 -12.77 6.24
C ALA A 56 -9.06 -14.01 6.89
N MET A 57 -8.26 -15.08 6.98
CA MET A 57 -8.58 -16.33 7.65
C MET A 57 -7.65 -16.51 8.84
N PHE A 58 -8.25 -16.63 10.02
CA PHE A 58 -7.53 -16.78 11.28
C PHE A 58 -7.54 -18.25 11.70
N GLY A 59 -6.40 -18.93 11.58
CA GLY A 59 -6.25 -20.31 12.05
C GLY A 59 -5.55 -20.37 13.40
N SER A 60 -5.57 -21.54 14.04
CA SER A 60 -4.97 -21.74 15.38
C SER A 60 -3.44 -21.59 15.42
N GLN A 61 -2.76 -21.92 14.32
CA GLN A 61 -1.30 -21.81 14.20
C GLN A 61 -0.86 -20.92 13.03
N LYS A 62 -1.54 -21.03 11.89
CA LYS A 62 -1.27 -20.25 10.69
C LYS A 62 -2.50 -19.45 10.33
N SER A 63 -2.27 -18.23 9.90
CA SER A 63 -3.31 -17.35 9.38
C SER A 63 -2.92 -16.90 7.98
N LEU A 64 -3.93 -16.54 7.20
CA LEU A 64 -3.78 -16.09 5.83
C LEU A 64 -4.55 -14.79 5.66
N ALA A 65 -3.94 -13.83 4.98
CA ALA A 65 -4.63 -12.64 4.51
C ALA A 65 -4.49 -12.56 3.00
N PHE A 66 -5.54 -12.12 2.32
CA PHE A 66 -5.56 -11.99 0.87
C PHE A 66 -6.13 -10.63 0.49
N MET A 67 -5.37 -9.89 -0.32
CA MET A 67 -5.82 -8.62 -0.92
C MET A 67 -4.97 -8.31 -2.14
N LYS A 68 -5.51 -7.56 -3.11
CA LYS A 68 -4.79 -7.13 -4.33
C LYS A 68 -4.04 -8.29 -5.03
N ASN A 69 -4.68 -9.46 -5.12
CA ASN A 69 -4.16 -10.68 -5.73
C ASN A 69 -2.91 -11.28 -5.07
N GLU A 70 -2.61 -10.91 -3.82
CA GLU A 70 -1.51 -11.47 -3.05
C GLU A 70 -2.02 -12.01 -1.71
N ALA A 71 -1.78 -13.30 -1.46
CA ALA A 71 -1.98 -13.94 -0.18
C ALA A 71 -0.68 -13.94 0.61
N VAL A 72 -0.74 -13.56 1.88
CA VAL A 72 0.37 -13.63 2.84
C VAL A 72 -0.01 -14.60 3.95
N LEU A 73 0.86 -15.58 4.19
CA LEU A 73 0.75 -16.53 5.29
C LEU A 73 1.62 -16.06 6.46
N VAL A 74 1.04 -16.10 7.65
CA VAL A 74 1.70 -15.69 8.89
C VAL A 74 1.44 -16.67 10.03
N ASP A 75 2.37 -16.74 10.97
CA ASP A 75 2.19 -17.37 12.27
C ASP A 75 1.18 -16.55 13.09
N THR A 76 0.02 -17.14 13.40
CA THR A 76 -1.08 -16.46 14.07
C THR A 76 -0.65 -15.80 15.38
N LYS A 77 0.28 -16.42 16.13
CA LYS A 77 0.70 -15.93 17.45
C LYS A 77 1.67 -14.76 17.39
N LYS A 78 2.31 -14.55 16.23
CA LYS A 78 3.33 -13.52 16.03
C LYS A 78 2.89 -12.40 15.08
N ALA A 79 1.83 -12.64 14.31
CA ALA A 79 1.35 -11.73 13.28
C ALA A 79 0.89 -10.39 13.88
N ASP A 80 1.41 -9.31 13.31
CA ASP A 80 0.86 -7.97 13.50
C ASP A 80 -0.06 -7.66 12.32
N TRP A 81 -1.36 -7.77 12.57
CA TRP A 81 -2.39 -7.57 11.54
C TRP A 81 -2.40 -6.17 10.98
N GLU A 82 -2.07 -5.16 11.79
CA GLU A 82 -1.96 -3.79 11.32
C GLU A 82 -0.81 -3.67 10.31
N GLU A 83 0.36 -4.21 10.64
CA GLU A 83 1.52 -4.20 9.75
C GLU A 83 1.22 -4.93 8.43
N LEU A 84 0.47 -6.03 8.51
CA LEU A 84 0.09 -6.83 7.37
C LEU A 84 -0.88 -6.08 6.44
N PHE A 85 -1.90 -5.40 6.97
CA PHE A 85 -2.81 -4.61 6.14
C PHE A 85 -2.13 -3.38 5.53
N VAL A 86 -1.23 -2.73 6.27
CA VAL A 86 -0.42 -1.62 5.73
C VAL A 86 0.42 -2.06 4.53
N LYS A 87 0.91 -3.30 4.49
CA LYS A 87 1.62 -3.82 3.30
C LYS A 87 0.76 -3.73 2.03
N TYR A 88 -0.52 -4.06 2.12
CA TYR A 88 -1.42 -4.05 0.97
C TYR A 88 -1.83 -2.64 0.54
N THR A 89 -1.91 -1.71 1.48
CA THR A 89 -2.29 -0.33 1.21
C THR A 89 -1.11 0.60 0.93
N PHE A 90 0.13 0.11 1.08
CA PHE A 90 1.32 0.90 0.81
C PHE A 90 1.47 1.24 -0.68
N ILE A 91 1.36 2.53 -1.01
CA ILE A 91 1.48 3.04 -2.38
C ILE A 91 2.90 3.56 -2.61
N LYS A 92 3.74 2.73 -3.24
CA LYS A 92 5.15 3.08 -3.54
C LYS A 92 5.31 4.36 -4.35
N SER A 93 4.44 4.59 -5.35
CA SER A 93 4.50 5.78 -6.20
C SER A 93 4.29 7.07 -5.41
N TRP A 94 3.40 7.04 -4.42
CA TRP A 94 3.15 8.19 -3.54
C TRP A 94 4.33 8.44 -2.59
N LEU A 95 4.97 7.39 -2.08
CA LEU A 95 6.18 7.55 -1.28
C LEU A 95 7.28 8.22 -2.12
N VAL A 96 7.59 7.66 -3.30
CA VAL A 96 8.66 8.18 -4.16
C VAL A 96 8.35 9.60 -4.62
N GLY A 97 7.13 9.85 -5.10
CA GLY A 97 6.69 11.19 -5.50
C GLY A 97 6.77 12.20 -4.36
N GLY A 98 6.32 11.82 -3.17
CA GLY A 98 6.44 12.64 -1.96
C GLY A 98 7.87 13.00 -1.63
N ILE A 99 8.80 12.02 -1.63
CA ILE A 99 10.24 12.26 -1.37
C ILE A 99 10.80 13.24 -2.40
N VAL A 100 10.56 13.00 -3.69
CA VAL A 100 11.10 13.84 -4.77
C VAL A 100 10.61 15.28 -4.66
N LEU A 101 9.30 15.48 -4.42
CA LEU A 101 8.72 16.81 -4.27
C LEU A 101 9.26 17.53 -3.02
N THR A 102 9.41 16.83 -1.90
CA THR A 102 9.99 17.41 -0.68
C THR A 102 11.45 17.84 -0.90
N VAL A 103 12.27 16.99 -1.56
CA VAL A 103 13.66 17.34 -1.88
C VAL A 103 13.73 18.53 -2.84
N LEU A 104 12.89 18.54 -3.88
CA LEU A 104 12.82 19.65 -4.83
C LEU A 104 12.43 20.96 -4.14
N SER A 105 11.46 20.92 -3.22
CA SER A 105 11.05 22.07 -2.42
C SER A 105 12.21 22.61 -1.58
N ILE A 106 12.98 21.74 -0.92
CA ILE A 106 14.15 22.14 -0.12
C ILE A 106 15.21 22.81 -1.01
N ILE A 107 15.49 22.26 -2.19
CA ILE A 107 16.42 22.86 -3.16
C ILE A 107 15.92 24.24 -3.59
N MET A 108 14.62 24.38 -3.89
CA MET A 108 14.03 25.65 -4.27
C MET A 108 14.07 26.69 -3.15
N TYR A 109 13.84 26.31 -1.89
CA TYR A 109 14.04 27.19 -0.74
C TYR A 109 15.49 27.65 -0.62
N TYR A 110 16.44 26.72 -0.81
CA TYR A 110 17.86 27.05 -0.80
C TYR A 110 18.20 28.09 -1.88
N LEU A 111 17.73 27.87 -3.11
CA LEU A 111 17.95 28.81 -4.21
C LEU A 111 17.26 30.16 -3.96
N ALA A 112 16.06 30.17 -3.37
CA ALA A 112 15.30 31.39 -3.11
C ALA A 112 15.91 32.30 -2.04
N ILE A 113 16.58 31.72 -1.02
CA ILE A 113 17.09 32.45 0.14
C ILE A 113 18.58 32.78 -0.01
N PHE A 114 19.37 31.85 -0.57
CA PHE A 114 20.83 31.94 -0.54
C PHE A 114 21.45 32.25 -1.90
N THR A 115 20.66 32.37 -2.97
CA THR A 115 21.19 32.62 -4.31
C THR A 115 20.36 33.65 -5.08
N ASN A 116 20.98 34.26 -6.09
CA ASN A 116 20.32 35.21 -6.98
C ASN A 116 19.56 34.53 -8.15
N TYR A 117 19.53 33.20 -8.21
CA TYR A 117 18.93 32.45 -9.33
C TYR A 117 17.44 32.72 -9.51
N LEU A 118 16.74 33.08 -8.45
CA LEU A 118 15.30 33.38 -8.46
C LEU A 118 15.01 34.87 -8.34
N ASP A 119 16.02 35.73 -8.55
CA ASP A 119 15.88 37.18 -8.36
C ASP A 119 14.92 37.86 -9.34
N TYR A 120 14.64 37.19 -10.46
CA TYR A 120 13.64 37.62 -11.43
C TYR A 120 12.20 37.65 -10.86
N PHE A 121 11.91 36.85 -9.82
CA PHE A 121 10.59 36.84 -9.16
C PHE A 121 10.55 37.85 -8.00
N ALA A 122 9.37 38.35 -7.63
CA ALA A 122 9.23 39.09 -6.38
C ALA A 122 9.49 38.17 -5.15
N PRO A 123 9.94 38.70 -3.99
CA PRO A 123 10.31 37.89 -2.82
C PRO A 123 9.23 36.93 -2.33
N GLU A 124 7.96 37.32 -2.37
CA GLU A 124 6.83 36.50 -1.92
C GLU A 124 6.60 35.26 -2.84
N PRO A 125 6.45 35.39 -4.17
CA PRO A 125 6.39 34.26 -5.09
C PRO A 125 7.53 33.25 -4.95
N ARG A 126 8.75 33.71 -4.66
CA ARG A 126 9.94 32.84 -4.47
C ARG A 126 9.76 31.83 -3.35
N LEU A 127 8.95 32.18 -2.34
CA LEU A 127 8.68 31.33 -1.19
C LEU A 127 7.35 30.57 -1.32
N TYR A 128 6.35 31.12 -2.02
CA TYR A 128 5.07 30.42 -2.19
C TYR A 128 5.18 29.11 -2.99
N ALA A 129 5.90 29.12 -4.11
CA ALA A 129 6.09 27.92 -4.92
C ALA A 129 6.73 26.74 -4.14
N PRO A 130 7.89 26.92 -3.48
CA PRO A 130 8.46 25.84 -2.68
C PRO A 130 7.57 25.45 -1.49
N THR A 131 6.82 26.39 -0.88
CA THR A 131 5.86 26.08 0.20
C THR A 131 4.75 25.14 -0.29
N ILE A 132 4.12 25.43 -1.44
CA ILE A 132 3.04 24.60 -1.99
C ILE A 132 3.58 23.21 -2.33
N ILE A 133 4.74 23.13 -2.98
CA ILE A 133 5.38 21.85 -3.33
C ILE A 133 5.71 21.06 -2.06
N LEU A 134 6.15 21.72 -0.99
CA LEU A 134 6.42 21.08 0.31
C LEU A 134 5.16 20.45 0.89
N LEU A 135 4.06 21.20 0.91
CA LEU A 135 2.77 20.72 1.43
C LEU A 135 2.28 19.51 0.65
N ILE A 136 2.34 19.55 -0.69
CA ILE A 136 1.98 18.41 -1.54
C ILE A 136 2.89 17.21 -1.25
N GLY A 137 4.21 17.42 -1.16
CA GLY A 137 5.17 16.36 -0.86
C GLY A 137 4.90 15.69 0.50
N ILE A 138 4.70 16.48 1.56
CA ILE A 138 4.39 15.97 2.90
C ILE A 138 3.07 15.21 2.90
N PHE A 139 2.04 15.72 2.22
CA PHE A 139 0.74 15.07 2.14
C PHE A 139 0.82 13.71 1.42
N MET A 140 1.57 13.65 0.31
CA MET A 140 1.83 12.40 -0.41
C MET A 140 2.61 11.39 0.45
N LEU A 141 3.62 11.85 1.21
CA LEU A 141 4.37 11.01 2.14
C LEU A 141 3.46 10.43 3.24
N ALA A 142 2.62 11.27 3.85
CA ALA A 142 1.69 10.87 4.89
C ALA A 142 0.69 9.82 4.37
N LEU A 143 0.18 10.03 3.16
CA LEU A 143 -0.77 9.12 2.53
C LEU A 143 -0.15 7.83 1.97
N SER A 144 1.15 7.83 1.65
CA SER A 144 1.85 6.64 1.12
C SER A 144 1.81 5.43 2.07
N LYS A 145 1.72 5.68 3.38
CA LYS A 145 1.63 4.66 4.45
C LYS A 145 0.33 4.75 5.24
N SER A 146 -0.64 5.52 4.76
CA SER A 146 -1.81 5.87 5.56
C SER A 146 -2.70 4.67 5.85
N LYS A 147 -2.92 4.44 7.15
CA LYS A 147 -3.92 3.51 7.69
C LYS A 147 -5.33 3.77 7.14
N TYR A 148 -5.63 5.01 6.70
CA TYR A 148 -6.95 5.38 6.18
C TYR A 148 -7.25 4.78 4.81
N SER A 149 -6.23 4.43 4.02
CA SER A 149 -6.46 3.83 2.70
C SER A 149 -7.05 2.41 2.78
N TYR A 150 -6.98 1.74 3.94
CA TYR A 150 -7.64 0.44 4.17
C TYR A 150 -9.12 0.57 4.55
N ARG A 151 -9.53 1.72 5.13
CA ARG A 151 -10.89 1.92 5.66
C ARG A 151 -11.82 2.65 4.69
N LEU A 152 -11.30 3.19 3.59
CA LEU A 152 -12.02 4.09 2.68
C LEU A 152 -12.12 3.58 1.24
N GLU A 153 -11.68 2.35 0.94
CA GLU A 153 -11.87 1.66 -0.35
C GLU A 153 -12.78 0.42 -0.23
#